data_AF-A0A962MVA3-F1
#
_entry.id   AF-A0A962MVA3-F1
#
_cell.length_a   1.000
_cell.length_b   1.000
_cell.length_c   1.000
_cell.angle_alpha   90.00
_cell.angle_beta   90.00
_cell.angle_gamma   90.00
#
_symmetry.space_group_name_H-M   'P 1'
#
loop_
_entity.id
_entity.type
_entity.pdbx_description
1 polymer ?
#
loop_
_entity_poly.entity_id
_entity_poly.type
_entity_poly.pdbx_seq_one_letter_code
_entity_poly.pdbx_strand_id
1 'polypeptide(L)'
;MTDVNPDYLELDKEMNERALDSSPIELLERIKIEGRVWEELSEEYGVNNPDPPWRVSLESTCDQLAGGYWAPFNVCLPKEERESPSDDKVDAIERRWEEDDLVAKHYADVPFPERQLLALAHTLVRRGIMTEQELAAKMKSVSDRLNMVDGAYEDEELSNPGLANKQGA
;
A
#
# COMPACT_ATOMS: atom_id res chain seq x y z
N MET A 1 -23.89 23.26 -23.36
CA MET A 1 -24.28 22.74 -22.03
C MET A 1 -24.06 21.26 -22.10
N THR A 2 -23.03 20.74 -21.44
CA THR A 2 -22.84 19.30 -21.29
C THR A 2 -23.98 18.81 -20.41
N ASP A 3 -24.90 18.04 -20.98
CA ASP A 3 -25.93 17.37 -20.19
C ASP A 3 -25.22 16.45 -19.20
N VAL A 4 -25.29 16.80 -17.92
CA VAL A 4 -24.74 15.99 -16.84
C VAL A 4 -25.58 14.73 -16.77
N ASN A 5 -24.95 13.56 -16.96
CA ASN A 5 -25.65 12.29 -16.83
C ASN A 5 -26.17 12.16 -15.38
N PRO A 6 -27.50 12.08 -15.17
CA PRO A 6 -28.09 12.00 -13.83
C PRO A 6 -27.57 10.80 -13.03
N ASP A 7 -27.12 9.73 -13.70
CA ASP A 7 -26.56 8.54 -13.04
C ASP A 7 -25.27 8.84 -12.26
N TYR A 8 -24.45 9.81 -12.69
CA TYR A 8 -23.26 10.23 -11.94
C TYR A 8 -23.62 10.93 -10.64
N LEU A 9 -24.75 11.65 -10.61
CA LEU A 9 -25.22 12.34 -9.41
C LEU A 9 -25.68 11.33 -8.34
N GLU A 10 -26.18 10.17 -8.76
CA GLU A 10 -26.57 9.10 -7.84
C GLU A 10 -25.36 8.42 -7.19
N LEU A 11 -24.24 8.27 -7.93
CA LEU A 11 -23.05 7.59 -7.45
C LEU A 11 -22.39 8.34 -6.28
N ASP A 12 -22.19 9.66 -6.41
CA ASP A 12 -21.67 10.49 -5.31
C ASP A 12 -22.58 10.45 -4.09
N LYS A 13 -23.90 10.46 -4.31
CA LYS A 13 -24.88 10.35 -3.22
C LYS A 13 -24.78 8.99 -2.53
N GLU A 14 -24.73 7.90 -3.30
CA GLU A 14 -24.56 6.54 -2.80
C GLU A 14 -23.26 6.38 -2.01
N MET A 15 -22.14 6.95 -2.48
CA MET A 15 -20.87 6.88 -1.77
C MET A 15 -20.90 7.67 -0.46
N ASN A 16 -21.45 8.90 -0.49
CA ASN A 16 -21.59 9.71 0.72
C ASN A 16 -22.51 9.05 1.77
N GLU A 17 -23.58 8.36 1.34
CA GLU A 17 -24.51 7.65 2.24
C GLU A 17 -23.86 6.48 2.97
N ARG A 18 -22.79 5.88 2.43
CA ARG A 18 -22.06 4.78 3.08
C ARG A 18 -21.27 5.21 4.31
N ALA A 19 -21.02 6.51 4.47
CA ALA A 19 -20.43 7.11 5.67
C ALA A 19 -19.16 6.38 6.16
N LEU A 20 -18.23 6.09 5.25
CA LEU A 20 -16.98 5.44 5.62
C LEU A 20 -16.24 6.28 6.66
N ASP A 21 -15.76 5.63 7.72
CA ASP A 21 -15.00 6.30 8.76
C ASP A 21 -13.68 6.82 8.19
N SER A 22 -13.57 8.14 8.03
CA SER A 22 -12.37 8.80 7.52
C SER A 22 -11.51 9.37 8.66
N SER A 23 -11.65 8.90 9.90
CA SER A 23 -10.80 9.38 11.00
C SER A 23 -9.34 8.99 10.77
N PRO A 24 -8.36 9.74 11.30
CA PRO A 24 -6.94 9.39 11.16
C PRO A 24 -6.61 8.02 11.75
N ILE A 25 -5.62 7.33 11.18
CA ILE A 25 -5.07 6.07 11.71
C ILE A 25 -3.65 6.38 12.20
N GLU A 26 -3.40 6.18 13.50
CA GLU A 26 -2.15 6.61 14.15
C GLU A 26 -0.91 6.01 13.48
N LEU A 27 -0.95 4.73 13.11
CA LEU A 27 0.12 4.06 12.38
C LEU A 27 0.42 4.73 11.04
N LEU A 28 -0.61 5.08 10.27
CA LEU A 28 -0.44 5.68 8.94
C LEU A 28 0.06 7.12 9.03
N GLU A 29 -0.39 7.89 10.05
CA GLU A 29 0.14 9.23 10.33
C GLU A 29 1.63 9.17 10.67
N ARG A 30 2.05 8.18 11.46
CA ARG A 30 3.48 7.97 11.75
C ARG A 30 4.27 7.65 10.48
N ILE A 31 3.77 6.75 9.62
CA ILE A 31 4.43 6.40 8.35
C ILE A 31 4.52 7.61 7.43
N LYS A 32 3.49 8.45 7.39
CA LYS A 32 3.51 9.70 6.63
C LYS A 32 4.64 10.64 7.08
N ILE A 33 4.86 10.76 8.39
CA ILE A 33 5.87 11.67 8.98
C ILE A 33 7.29 11.10 8.86
N GLU A 34 7.46 9.80 9.11
CA GLU A 34 8.76 9.13 9.19
C GLU A 34 9.19 8.47 7.87
N GLY A 35 8.25 8.30 6.94
CA GLY A 35 8.45 7.61 5.67
C GLY A 35 9.34 8.39 4.71
N ARG A 36 9.94 7.66 3.79
CA ARG A 36 10.79 8.21 2.74
C ARG A 36 10.17 7.98 1.38
N VAL A 37 10.25 8.98 0.52
CA VAL A 37 9.62 8.97 -0.80
C VAL A 37 10.56 8.33 -1.81
N TRP A 38 10.01 7.74 -2.87
CA TRP A 38 10.80 7.04 -3.88
C TRP A 38 11.88 7.92 -4.50
N GLU A 39 11.63 9.21 -4.71
CA GLU A 39 12.60 10.15 -5.26
C GLU A 39 13.92 10.14 -4.45
N GLU A 40 13.83 10.25 -3.12
CA GLU A 40 14.99 10.22 -2.23
C GLU A 40 15.67 8.84 -2.20
N LEU A 41 14.89 7.76 -2.16
CA LEU A 41 15.42 6.40 -2.11
C LEU A 41 16.12 6.03 -3.43
N SER A 42 15.57 6.45 -4.56
CA SER A 42 16.12 6.16 -5.88
C SER A 42 17.52 6.76 -6.04
N GLU A 43 17.72 7.98 -5.54
CA GLU A 43 19.01 8.66 -5.54
C GLU A 43 20.01 7.94 -4.62
N GLU A 44 19.61 7.61 -3.39
CA GLU A 44 20.49 6.90 -2.44
C GLU A 44 20.98 5.56 -2.98
N TYR A 45 20.10 4.78 -3.61
CA TYR A 45 20.44 3.47 -4.17
C TYR A 45 21.03 3.55 -5.58
N GLY A 46 21.20 4.75 -6.15
CA GLY A 46 21.80 4.95 -7.47
C GLY A 46 20.98 4.35 -8.62
N VAL A 47 19.65 4.28 -8.47
CA VAL A 47 18.73 3.73 -9.47
C VAL A 47 17.94 4.84 -10.15
N ASN A 48 17.68 4.68 -11.45
CA ASN A 48 17.02 5.70 -12.28
C ASN A 48 15.59 5.29 -12.68
N ASN A 49 14.97 4.36 -11.95
CA ASN A 49 13.62 3.93 -12.24
C ASN A 49 12.65 5.09 -11.94
N PRO A 50 11.79 5.48 -12.90
CA PRO A 50 10.88 6.61 -12.71
C PRO A 50 9.83 6.34 -11.62
N ASP A 51 9.50 5.07 -11.44
CA ASP A 51 8.55 4.60 -10.45
C ASP A 51 9.21 3.60 -9.50
N PRO A 52 8.76 3.53 -8.24
CA PRO A 52 9.23 2.52 -7.33
C PRO A 52 8.89 1.12 -7.85
N PRO A 53 9.81 0.14 -7.71
CA PRO A 53 9.56 -1.24 -8.15
C PRO A 53 8.30 -1.87 -7.55
N TRP A 54 7.90 -1.45 -6.34
CA TRP A 54 6.70 -1.95 -5.67
C TRP A 54 5.39 -1.42 -6.26
N ARG A 55 5.41 -0.39 -7.12
CA ARG A 55 4.21 0.22 -7.72
C ARG A 55 3.40 -0.79 -8.52
N VAL A 56 4.05 -1.69 -9.28
CA VAL A 56 3.35 -2.73 -10.04
C VAL A 56 2.60 -3.71 -9.12
N SER A 57 3.15 -3.98 -7.94
CA SER A 57 2.49 -4.83 -6.94
C SER A 57 1.29 -4.12 -6.31
N LEU A 58 1.39 -2.81 -6.10
CA LEU A 58 0.25 -1.98 -5.66
C LEU A 58 -0.88 -2.02 -6.70
N GLU A 59 -0.59 -1.76 -7.97
CA GLU A 59 -1.58 -1.79 -9.06
C GLU A 59 -2.24 -3.18 -9.18
N SER A 60 -1.44 -4.24 -9.11
CA SER A 60 -1.96 -5.61 -9.12
C SER A 60 -2.85 -5.93 -7.91
N THR A 61 -2.52 -5.36 -6.74
CA THR A 61 -3.33 -5.54 -5.51
C THR A 61 -4.67 -4.85 -5.66
N CYS A 62 -4.70 -3.63 -6.21
CA CYS A 62 -5.93 -2.91 -6.52
C CYS A 62 -6.83 -3.68 -7.49
N ASP A 63 -6.26 -4.30 -8.53
CA ASP A 63 -7.01 -5.14 -9.47
C ASP A 63 -7.60 -6.37 -8.79
N GLN A 64 -6.84 -7.04 -7.91
CA GLN A 64 -7.35 -8.20 -7.18
C GLN A 64 -8.47 -7.84 -6.21
N LEU A 65 -8.35 -6.71 -5.50
CA LEU A 65 -9.41 -6.20 -4.63
C LEU A 65 -10.70 -5.92 -5.40
N ALA A 66 -10.60 -5.48 -6.66
CA ALA A 66 -11.74 -5.25 -7.53
C ALA A 66 -12.35 -6.53 -8.15
N GLY A 67 -11.84 -7.72 -7.79
CA GLY A 67 -12.31 -9.00 -8.35
C GLY A 67 -11.53 -9.47 -9.58
N GLY A 68 -10.42 -8.82 -9.91
CA GLY A 68 -9.51 -9.16 -11.00
C GLY A 68 -9.65 -8.27 -12.23
N TYR A 69 -8.67 -8.35 -13.13
CA TYR A 69 -8.55 -7.47 -14.31
C TYR A 69 -9.77 -7.44 -15.24
N TRP A 70 -10.54 -8.53 -15.31
CA TRP A 70 -11.72 -8.65 -16.17
C TRP A 70 -13.04 -8.44 -15.44
N ALA A 71 -13.02 -8.14 -14.14
CA ALA A 71 -14.24 -7.89 -13.39
C ALA A 71 -14.87 -6.58 -13.87
N PRO A 72 -16.18 -6.56 -14.19
CA PRO A 72 -16.86 -5.30 -14.42
C PRO A 72 -16.86 -4.48 -13.12
N PHE A 73 -16.81 -3.15 -13.24
CA PHE A 73 -17.06 -2.29 -12.10
C PHE A 73 -18.50 -2.52 -11.65
N ASN A 74 -18.67 -3.14 -10.48
CA ASN A 74 -19.95 -3.55 -9.94
C ASN A 74 -20.89 -2.35 -9.80
N VAL A 75 -20.37 -1.19 -9.40
CA VAL A 75 -21.16 0.05 -9.28
C VAL A 75 -21.67 0.57 -10.62
N CYS A 76 -21.02 0.21 -11.73
CA CYS A 76 -21.43 0.59 -13.08
C CYS A 76 -22.50 -0.35 -13.67
N LEU A 77 -22.82 -1.47 -13.01
CA LEU A 77 -23.91 -2.35 -13.42
C LEU A 77 -25.27 -1.76 -13.02
N PRO A 78 -26.36 -2.08 -13.75
CA PRO A 78 -27.73 -1.81 -13.31
C PRO A 78 -27.94 -2.32 -11.89
N LYS A 79 -28.69 -1.57 -11.06
CA LYS A 79 -28.85 -1.86 -9.61
C LYS A 79 -29.31 -3.29 -9.33
N GLU A 80 -30.10 -3.84 -10.23
CA GLU A 80 -30.69 -5.18 -10.16
C GLU A 80 -29.67 -6.29 -10.50
N GLU A 81 -28.58 -5.94 -11.17
CA GLU A 81 -27.50 -6.84 -11.61
C GLU A 81 -26.25 -6.75 -10.72
N ARG A 82 -26.20 -5.75 -9.82
CA ARG A 82 -25.05 -5.57 -8.92
C ARG A 82 -24.91 -6.75 -7.96
N GLU A 83 -23.68 -7.23 -7.80
CA GLU A 83 -23.33 -8.20 -6.78
C GLU A 83 -23.46 -7.55 -5.39
N SER A 84 -23.92 -8.33 -4.41
CA SER A 84 -23.92 -7.92 -3.00
C SER A 84 -22.49 -7.58 -2.54
N PRO A 85 -22.31 -6.60 -1.63
CA PRO A 85 -21.01 -6.31 -1.05
C PRO A 85 -20.37 -7.58 -0.46
N SER A 86 -19.08 -7.78 -0.71
CA SER A 86 -18.31 -8.84 -0.08
C SER A 86 -17.29 -8.22 0.89
N ASP A 87 -16.99 -8.95 1.96
CA ASP A 87 -16.12 -8.47 3.04
C ASP A 87 -14.63 -8.40 2.63
N ASP A 88 -14.26 -9.02 1.51
CA ASP A 88 -12.89 -9.17 1.01
C ASP A 88 -12.62 -8.44 -0.31
N LYS A 89 -13.63 -7.84 -0.92
CA LYS A 89 -13.52 -7.09 -2.18
C LYS A 89 -13.87 -5.62 -2.00
N VAL A 90 -13.23 -4.79 -2.80
CA VAL A 90 -13.55 -3.38 -2.92
C VAL A 90 -13.62 -3.02 -4.39
N ASP A 91 -14.81 -2.64 -4.85
CA ASP A 91 -15.00 -2.20 -6.24
C ASP A 91 -14.04 -1.05 -6.58
N ALA A 92 -13.50 -1.05 -7.80
CA ALA A 92 -12.45 -0.12 -8.17
C ALA A 92 -12.91 1.35 -8.12
N ILE A 93 -14.16 1.64 -8.46
CA ILE A 93 -14.69 3.02 -8.44
C ILE A 93 -14.95 3.46 -7.00
N GLU A 94 -15.52 2.58 -6.18
CA GLU A 94 -15.73 2.86 -4.76
C GLU A 94 -14.40 3.13 -4.04
N ARG A 95 -13.43 2.25 -4.26
CA ARG A 95 -12.07 2.39 -3.72
C ARG A 95 -11.45 3.73 -4.15
N ARG A 96 -11.57 4.09 -5.42
CA ARG A 96 -11.03 5.36 -5.94
C ARG A 96 -11.69 6.58 -5.32
N TRP A 97 -13.01 6.55 -5.16
CA TRP A 97 -13.75 7.63 -4.52
C TRP A 97 -13.29 7.82 -3.07
N GLU A 98 -13.13 6.73 -2.32
CA GLU A 98 -12.61 6.77 -0.95
C GLU A 98 -11.16 7.24 -0.88
N GLU A 99 -10.29 6.72 -1.75
CA GLU A 99 -8.88 7.10 -1.82
C GLU A 99 -8.73 8.60 -2.13
N ASP A 100 -9.52 9.15 -3.06
CA ASP A 100 -9.47 10.57 -3.42
C ASP A 100 -9.88 11.47 -2.24
N ASP A 101 -10.94 11.09 -1.51
CA ASP A 101 -11.37 11.81 -0.29
C ASP A 101 -10.32 11.72 0.82
N LEU A 102 -9.75 10.55 1.05
CA LEU A 102 -8.69 10.33 2.04
C LEU A 102 -7.40 11.07 1.68
N VAL A 103 -7.02 11.09 0.41
CA VAL A 103 -5.88 11.89 -0.07
C VAL A 103 -6.13 13.38 0.21
N ALA A 104 -7.31 13.89 -0.14
CA ALA A 104 -7.63 15.29 0.09
C ALA A 104 -7.60 15.68 1.57
N LYS A 105 -8.05 14.77 2.46
CA LYS A 105 -8.13 15.02 3.91
C LYS A 105 -6.80 14.83 4.64
N HIS A 106 -6.06 13.77 4.33
CA HIS A 106 -4.94 13.29 5.17
C HIS A 106 -3.60 13.23 4.45
N TYR A 107 -3.56 12.97 3.13
CA TYR A 107 -2.32 12.60 2.42
C TYR A 107 -1.96 13.56 1.27
N ALA A 108 -2.50 14.78 1.26
CA ALA A 108 -2.31 15.74 0.18
C ALA A 108 -0.85 16.21 0.02
N ASP A 109 -0.09 16.18 1.11
CA ASP A 109 1.32 16.53 1.22
C ASP A 109 2.29 15.37 0.93
N VAL A 110 1.76 14.15 0.76
CA VAL A 110 2.56 12.99 0.36
C VAL A 110 2.62 12.92 -1.18
N PRO A 111 3.79 12.73 -1.80
CA PRO A 111 3.88 12.61 -3.25
C PRO A 111 3.24 11.32 -3.75
N PHE A 112 3.00 11.29 -5.06
CA PHE A 112 2.63 10.07 -5.75
C PHE A 112 3.91 9.28 -6.09
N PRO A 113 3.91 7.93 -5.96
CA PRO A 113 2.77 7.05 -5.67
C PRO A 113 2.49 6.74 -4.18
N GLU A 114 3.29 7.22 -3.23
CA GLU A 114 3.18 6.89 -1.81
C GLU A 114 1.82 7.28 -1.21
N ARG A 115 1.25 8.42 -1.60
CA ARG A 115 -0.09 8.83 -1.14
C ARG A 115 -1.18 7.84 -1.50
N GLN A 116 -1.07 7.17 -2.66
CA GLN A 116 -2.04 6.16 -3.08
C GLN A 116 -1.92 4.92 -2.19
N LEU A 117 -0.68 4.52 -1.86
CA LEU A 117 -0.45 3.39 -0.96
C LEU A 117 -1.02 3.66 0.44
N LEU A 118 -0.82 4.86 0.97
CA LEU A 118 -1.38 5.26 2.28
C LEU A 118 -2.91 5.30 2.26
N ALA A 119 -3.50 5.89 1.22
CA ALA A 119 -4.95 5.95 1.07
C ALA A 119 -5.57 4.55 0.94
N LEU A 120 -4.95 3.65 0.16
CA LEU A 120 -5.39 2.26 0.06
C LEU A 120 -5.32 1.56 1.42
N ALA A 121 -4.19 1.65 2.12
CA ALA A 121 -4.04 1.03 3.43
C ALA A 121 -5.08 1.54 4.42
N HIS A 122 -5.39 2.84 4.36
CA HIS A 122 -6.45 3.45 5.17
C HIS A 122 -7.81 2.85 4.83
N THR A 123 -8.18 2.75 3.56
CA THR A 123 -9.42 2.09 3.10
C THR A 123 -9.51 0.65 3.61
N LEU A 124 -8.44 -0.14 3.48
CA LEU A 124 -8.44 -1.54 3.94
C LEU A 124 -8.65 -1.67 5.45
N VAL A 125 -8.08 -0.75 6.23
CA VAL A 125 -8.28 -0.71 7.69
C VAL A 125 -9.71 -0.31 8.05
N ARG A 126 -10.25 0.74 7.43
CA ARG A 126 -11.60 1.25 7.73
C ARG A 126 -12.72 0.35 7.25
N ARG A 127 -12.47 -0.44 6.21
CA ARG A 127 -13.37 -1.52 5.76
C ARG A 127 -13.22 -2.80 6.57
N GLY A 128 -12.24 -2.88 7.47
CA GLY A 128 -12.02 -4.08 8.31
C GLY A 128 -11.40 -5.27 7.57
N ILE A 129 -10.90 -5.07 6.34
CA ILE A 129 -10.19 -6.10 5.55
C ILE A 129 -8.86 -6.46 6.23
N MET A 130 -8.27 -5.49 6.93
CA MET A 130 -7.16 -5.71 7.86
C MET A 130 -7.30 -4.78 9.06
N THR A 131 -6.70 -5.13 10.18
CA THR A 131 -6.60 -4.25 11.34
C THR A 131 -5.30 -3.45 11.34
N GLU A 132 -5.29 -2.32 12.05
CA GLU A 132 -4.06 -1.53 12.26
C GLU A 132 -2.95 -2.37 12.91
N GLN A 133 -3.31 -3.26 13.83
CA GLN A 133 -2.36 -4.14 14.52
C GLN A 133 -1.79 -5.21 13.58
N GLU A 134 -2.60 -5.79 12.69
CA GLU A 134 -2.12 -6.73 11.68
C GLU A 134 -1.17 -6.06 10.69
N LEU A 135 -1.49 -4.83 10.26
CA LEU A 135 -0.60 -4.05 9.40
C LEU A 135 0.74 -3.78 10.10
N ALA A 136 0.72 -3.30 11.34
CA ALA A 136 1.93 -3.05 12.13
C ALA A 136 2.77 -4.33 12.32
N ALA A 137 2.13 -5.45 12.64
CA ALA A 137 2.81 -6.73 12.80
C ALA A 137 3.44 -7.21 11.49
N LYS A 138 2.75 -7.01 10.36
CA LYS A 138 3.26 -7.36 9.03
C LYS A 138 4.46 -6.50 8.64
N MET A 139 4.39 -5.19 8.86
CA MET A 139 5.50 -4.26 8.62
C MET A 139 6.73 -4.65 9.44
N LYS A 140 6.55 -4.96 10.73
CA LYS A 140 7.64 -5.44 11.59
C LYS A 140 8.26 -6.72 11.04
N SER A 141 7.44 -7.71 10.67
CA SER A 141 7.93 -8.97 10.10
C SER A 141 8.71 -8.76 8.79
N VAL A 142 8.29 -7.82 7.94
CA VAL A 142 9.04 -7.46 6.72
C VAL A 142 10.36 -6.78 7.06
N SER A 143 10.36 -5.83 8.00
CA SER A 143 11.58 -5.16 8.45
C SER A 143 12.58 -6.15 9.05
N ASP A 144 12.12 -7.07 9.90
CA ASP A 144 12.97 -8.11 10.48
C ASP A 144 13.62 -8.94 9.36
N ARG A 145 12.84 -9.36 8.34
CA ARG A 145 13.36 -10.14 7.21
C ARG A 145 14.39 -9.40 6.37
N LEU A 146 14.21 -8.10 6.12
CA LEU A 146 15.14 -7.29 5.34
C LEU A 146 16.45 -7.06 6.10
N ASN A 147 16.37 -6.85 7.42
CA ASN A 147 17.55 -6.57 8.25
C ASN A 147 18.27 -7.84 8.76
N MET A 148 17.63 -9.02 8.68
CA MET A 148 18.25 -10.30 9.09
C MET A 148 19.41 -10.74 8.18
N VAL A 149 19.45 -10.27 6.93
CA VAL A 149 20.50 -10.67 5.97
C VAL A 149 21.82 -9.92 6.21
N ASP A 150 21.78 -8.73 6.83
CA ASP A 150 22.98 -7.92 7.11
C ASP A 150 23.81 -8.45 8.30
N GLY A 151 23.24 -9.30 9.17
CA GLY A 151 23.93 -9.82 10.36
C GLY A 151 24.71 -11.14 10.17
N ALA A 152 24.66 -11.75 8.99
CA ALA A 152 25.23 -13.09 8.76
C ALA A 152 26.65 -13.09 8.16
N TYR A 153 27.24 -11.91 7.91
CA TYR A 153 28.55 -11.79 7.25
C TYR A 153 29.68 -11.23 8.15
N GLU A 154 29.43 -10.92 9.42
CA GLU A 154 30.48 -10.33 10.29
C GLU A 154 31.25 -11.32 11.19
N ASP A 155 30.87 -12.61 11.24
CA ASP A 155 31.42 -13.55 12.25
C ASP A 155 32.30 -14.72 11.74
N GLU A 156 32.75 -14.73 10.47
CA GLU A 156 33.52 -15.87 9.92
C GLU A 156 34.98 -15.61 9.48
N GLU A 157 35.60 -14.47 9.82
CA GLU A 157 37.03 -14.20 9.49
C GLU A 157 38.02 -14.14 10.68
N LEU A 158 37.64 -14.57 11.87
CA LEU A 158 38.59 -14.65 13.01
C LEU A 158 38.59 -16.00 13.72
N SER A 159 38.76 -17.09 12.98
CA SER A 159 39.26 -18.33 13.59
C SER A 159 40.00 -19.22 12.57
N ASN A 160 41.24 -18.86 12.27
CA ASN A 160 42.16 -19.79 11.64
C ASN A 160 43.49 -19.85 12.42
N PRO A 161 43.58 -20.65 13.50
CA PRO A 161 44.84 -20.89 14.17
C PRO A 161 45.51 -22.12 13.56
N GLY A 162 46.27 -21.94 12.48
CA GLY A 162 46.94 -23.08 11.87
C GLY A 162 47.93 -22.73 10.78
N LEU A 163 49.08 -22.17 11.15
CA LEU A 163 50.39 -22.40 10.49
C LEU A 163 51.51 -21.73 11.31
N ALA A 164 51.79 -22.29 12.49
CA ALA A 164 53.02 -22.01 13.20
C ALA A 164 54.15 -22.87 12.59
N ASN A 165 54.98 -22.17 11.82
CA ASN A 165 56.32 -22.51 11.35
C ASN A 165 57.11 -23.41 12.34
N LYS A 166 57.58 -24.58 11.89
CA LYS A 166 58.71 -25.29 12.50
C LYS A 166 59.80 -25.49 11.46
N GLN A 167 60.74 -24.55 11.44
CA GLN A 167 62.10 -24.76 10.95
C GLN A 167 62.92 -25.30 12.13
N GLY A 168 63.68 -26.38 11.91
CA GLY A 168 64.71 -26.83 12.85
C GLY A 168 64.82 -28.35 12.98
N ALA A 169 65.57 -28.98 12.07
CA ALA A 169 66.60 -30.00 12.34
C ALA A 169 67.35 -30.30 11.03
#